data_AF-A0A7J8LZ75-F1
#
_entry.id   AF-A0A7J8LZ75-F1
#
_cell.length_a   1.000
_cell.length_b   1.000
_cell.length_c   1.000
_cell.angle_alpha   90.00
_cell.angle_beta   90.00
_cell.angle_gamma   90.00
#
_symmetry.space_group_name_H-M   'P 1'
#
loop_
_entity.id
_entity.type
_entity.pdbx_description
1 polymer ?
#
loop_
_entity_poly.entity_id
_entity_poly.type
_entity_poly.pdbx_seq_one_letter_code
_entity_poly.pdbx_strand_id
1 'polypeptide(L)'
;MTPNPRVVQAFHTMKEIGISEEKVELVLKKLLKLYDKNWELIESKNYRVLADTIFEEEDNKMPEPKKSNAHDEDIDEKGSTPD
;
A
#
# COMPACT_ATOMS: atom_id res chain seq x y z
N MET A 1 8.39 -13.30 -24.28
CA MET A 1 7.85 -13.75 -22.97
C MET A 1 6.35 -13.87 -23.11
N THR A 2 5.76 -15.04 -22.87
CA THR A 2 4.30 -15.19 -22.89
C THR A 2 3.74 -14.42 -21.69
N PRO A 3 2.98 -13.32 -21.89
CA PRO A 3 2.43 -12.59 -20.77
C PRO A 3 1.49 -13.52 -20.00
N ASN A 4 1.70 -13.65 -18.69
CA ASN A 4 0.86 -14.50 -17.85
C ASN A 4 -0.58 -13.94 -17.92
N PRO A 5 -1.60 -14.74 -18.25
CA PRO A 5 -2.96 -14.24 -18.47
C PRO A 5 -3.50 -13.48 -17.26
N ARG A 6 -3.07 -13.83 -16.05
CA ARG A 6 -3.42 -13.15 -14.80
C ARG A 6 -2.88 -11.73 -14.72
N VAL A 7 -1.67 -11.50 -15.23
CA VAL A 7 -1.05 -10.18 -15.29
C VAL A 7 -1.84 -9.29 -16.26
N VAL A 8 -2.24 -9.84 -17.41
CA VAL A 8 -3.05 -9.12 -18.41
C VAL A 8 -4.41 -8.74 -17.84
N GLN A 9 -5.09 -9.65 -17.14
CA GLN A 9 -6.37 -9.36 -16.49
C GLN A 9 -6.25 -8.31 -15.39
N ALA A 10 -5.18 -8.38 -14.57
CA ALA A 10 -4.91 -7.38 -13.55
C ALA A 10 -4.74 -5.99 -14.18
N PHE A 11 -3.90 -5.86 -15.21
CA PHE A 11 -3.73 -4.59 -15.92
C PHE A 11 -5.03 -4.10 -16.57
N HIS A 12 -5.81 -4.99 -17.17
CA HIS A 12 -7.09 -4.63 -17.77
C HIS A 12 -8.07 -4.07 -16.74
N THR A 13 -8.28 -4.81 -15.63
CA THR A 13 -9.17 -4.41 -14.54
C THR A 13 -8.78 -3.06 -13.94
N MET A 14 -7.47 -2.87 -13.72
CA MET A 14 -6.93 -1.62 -13.16
C MET A 14 -7.05 -0.46 -14.15
N LYS A 15 -6.87 -0.72 -15.45
CA LYS A 15 -7.08 0.26 -16.51
C LYS A 15 -8.54 0.69 -16.63
N GLU A 16 -9.49 -0.23 -16.43
CA GLU A 16 -10.92 0.08 -16.41
C GLU A 16 -11.30 1.07 -15.30
N ILE A 17 -10.58 1.03 -14.17
CA ILE A 17 -10.77 1.98 -13.05
C ILE A 17 -9.82 3.18 -13.09
N GLY A 18 -9.01 3.33 -14.15
CA GLY A 18 -8.13 4.49 -14.36
C GLY A 18 -6.76 4.42 -13.68
N ILE A 19 -6.30 3.23 -13.29
CA ILE A 19 -4.97 3.04 -12.67
C ILE A 19 -3.93 2.69 -13.74
N SER A 20 -2.77 3.36 -13.68
CA SER A 20 -1.65 3.15 -14.61
C SER A 20 -0.95 1.80 -14.39
N GLU A 21 -0.56 1.15 -15.48
CA GLU A 21 0.13 -0.15 -15.50
C GLU A 21 1.43 -0.15 -14.68
N GLU A 22 2.19 0.94 -14.65
CA GLU A 22 3.40 1.04 -13.80
C GLU A 22 3.12 0.79 -12.31
N LYS A 23 2.01 1.37 -11.80
CA LYS A 23 1.63 1.20 -10.38
C LYS A 23 1.21 -0.24 -10.12
N VAL A 24 0.42 -0.79 -11.03
CA VAL A 24 -0.05 -2.17 -10.97
C VAL A 24 1.13 -3.13 -10.96
N GLU A 25 2.14 -2.95 -11.82
CA GLU A 25 3.31 -3.82 -11.85
C GLU A 25 4.10 -3.79 -10.54
N LEU A 26 4.30 -2.59 -9.97
CA LEU A 26 5.02 -2.40 -8.72
C LEU A 26 4.35 -3.12 -7.54
N VAL A 27 3.04 -2.90 -7.38
CA VAL A 27 2.25 -3.49 -6.30
C VAL A 27 2.07 -4.99 -6.51
N LEU A 28 1.84 -5.43 -7.74
CA LEU A 28 1.72 -6.85 -8.07
C LEU A 28 3.00 -7.62 -7.71
N LYS A 29 4.18 -7.07 -8.02
CA LYS A 29 5.46 -7.66 -7.59
C LYS A 29 5.57 -7.80 -6.07
N LYS A 30 5.02 -6.85 -5.30
CA LYS A 30 5.02 -6.90 -3.83
C LYS A 30 4.04 -7.92 -3.29
N LEU A 31 2.81 -7.95 -3.79
CA LEU A 31 1.80 -8.94 -3.41
C LEU A 31 2.28 -10.35 -3.72
N LEU A 32 2.92 -10.57 -4.87
CA LEU A 32 3.51 -11.87 -5.21
C LEU A 32 4.66 -12.28 -4.30
N LYS A 33 5.38 -11.33 -3.68
CA LYS A 33 6.37 -11.67 -2.65
C LYS A 33 5.70 -11.98 -1.32
N LEU A 34 4.68 -11.21 -0.95
CA LEU A 34 4.00 -11.33 0.33
C LEU A 34 3.19 -12.64 0.43
N TYR A 35 2.56 -13.02 -0.67
CA TYR A 35 1.74 -14.23 -0.77
C TYR A 35 2.49 -15.42 -1.39
N ASP A 36 3.81 -15.34 -1.57
CA ASP A 36 4.63 -16.39 -2.18
C ASP A 36 4.07 -16.88 -3.54
N LYS A 37 3.74 -15.93 -4.41
CA LYS A 37 3.13 -16.14 -5.74
C LYS A 37 1.74 -16.78 -5.69
N ASN A 38 1.05 -16.76 -4.55
CA ASN A 38 -0.36 -17.13 -4.49
C ASN A 38 -1.24 -16.08 -5.16
N TRP A 39 -1.57 -16.34 -6.41
CA TRP A 39 -2.47 -15.51 -7.20
C TRP A 39 -3.92 -15.60 -6.76
N GLU A 40 -4.34 -16.70 -6.11
CA GLU A 40 -5.74 -16.89 -5.71
C GLU A 40 -6.23 -15.81 -4.73
N LEU A 41 -5.34 -15.32 -3.86
CA LEU A 41 -5.63 -14.22 -2.94
C LEU A 41 -5.66 -12.87 -3.68
N ILE A 42 -4.86 -12.74 -4.74
CA ILE A 42 -4.71 -11.50 -5.51
C ILE A 42 -5.86 -11.34 -6.50
N GLU A 43 -6.23 -12.39 -7.24
CA GLU A 43 -7.33 -12.37 -8.23
C GLU A 43 -8.71 -12.40 -7.57
N SER A 44 -8.76 -12.63 -6.26
CA SER A 44 -10.01 -12.63 -5.49
C SER A 44 -10.79 -11.32 -5.67
N LYS A 45 -12.09 -11.47 -5.94
CA LYS A 45 -13.03 -10.35 -6.15
C LYS A 45 -12.53 -9.31 -7.16
N ASN A 46 -12.10 -9.74 -8.36
CA ASN A 46 -11.65 -8.86 -9.44
C ASN A 46 -10.45 -7.99 -9.05
N TYR A 47 -9.39 -8.59 -8.51
CA TYR A 47 -8.17 -7.85 -8.18
C TYR A 47 -8.40 -6.71 -7.18
N ARG A 48 -9.46 -6.77 -6.36
CA ARG A 48 -9.77 -5.72 -5.39
C ARG A 48 -8.63 -5.50 -4.42
N VAL A 49 -7.95 -6.56 -3.98
CA VAL A 49 -6.79 -6.45 -3.09
C VAL A 49 -5.64 -5.68 -3.77
N LEU A 50 -5.47 -5.86 -5.08
CA LEU A 50 -4.47 -5.14 -5.85
C LEU A 50 -4.81 -3.65 -5.96
N ALA A 51 -6.08 -3.30 -6.21
CA ALA A 51 -6.52 -1.90 -6.20
C ALA A 51 -6.33 -1.28 -4.81
N ASP A 52 -6.79 -1.96 -3.76
CA ASP A 52 -6.72 -1.52 -2.37
C ASP A 52 -5.27 -1.25 -1.95
N THR A 53 -4.36 -2.18 -2.25
CA THR A 53 -2.93 -1.99 -1.99
C THR A 53 -2.33 -0.85 -2.82
N ILE A 54 -2.79 -0.63 -4.06
CA ILE A 54 -2.33 0.52 -4.86
C ILE A 54 -2.75 1.84 -4.20
N PHE A 55 -4.00 1.96 -3.76
CA PHE A 55 -4.48 3.18 -3.10
C PHE A 55 -3.80 3.39 -1.74
N GLU A 56 -3.60 2.33 -0.97
CA GLU A 56 -2.91 2.39 0.33
C GLU A 56 -1.42 2.75 0.15
N GLU A 57 -0.74 2.19 -0.87
CA GLU A 57 0.64 2.56 -1.17
C GLU A 57 0.77 3.99 -1.71
N GLU A 58 -0.17 4.47 -2.51
CA GLU A 58 -0.17 5.86 -2.99
C GLU A 58 -0.34 6.85 -1.84
N ASP A 59 -1.20 6.53 -0.87
CA ASP A 59 -1.43 7.34 0.32
C ASP A 59 -0.20 7.32 1.25
N ASN A 60 0.39 6.13 1.48
CA ASN A 60 1.58 5.95 2.33
C ASN A 60 2.88 6.46 1.68
N LYS A 61 2.88 6.65 0.35
CA LYS A 61 4.04 7.20 -0.39
C LYS A 61 3.96 8.71 -0.55
N MET A 62 3.02 9.40 0.09
CA MET A 62 3.32 10.76 0.53
C MET A 62 4.54 10.66 1.44
N PRO A 63 5.66 11.35 1.12
CA PRO A 63 6.78 11.38 2.03
C PRO A 63 6.28 12.03 3.31
N GLU A 64 6.02 11.22 4.33
CA GLU A 64 6.02 11.72 5.68
C GLU A 64 7.39 12.41 5.82
N PRO A 65 7.43 13.74 6.04
CA PRO A 65 8.70 14.37 6.33
C PRO A 65 9.19 13.65 7.55
N LYS A 66 10.33 12.95 7.42
CA LYS A 66 11.07 12.37 8.53
C LYS A 66 11.22 13.48 9.58
N LYS A 67 10.29 13.54 10.54
CA LYS A 67 10.41 14.34 11.74
C LYS A 67 11.45 13.62 12.57
N SER A 68 12.70 13.88 12.25
CA SER A 68 13.75 13.93 13.25
C SER A 68 13.27 14.86 14.36
N ASN A 69 12.75 14.29 15.44
CA ASN A 69 12.78 14.92 16.75
C ASN A 69 13.18 13.87 17.77
N ALA A 70 14.50 13.74 17.93
CA ALA A 70 15.07 13.43 19.22
C ALA A 70 14.88 14.67 20.12
N HIS A 71 14.14 14.48 21.20
CA HIS A 71 14.17 15.14 22.51
C HIS A 71 12.92 14.57 23.20
N ASP A 72 13.02 13.54 24.05
CA ASP A 72 13.62 13.60 25.39
C ASP A 72 13.36 14.95 26.03
N GLU A 73 12.24 15.04 26.73
CA GLU A 73 12.11 15.85 27.95
C GLU A 73 11.01 15.19 28.80
N ASP A 74 11.50 14.32 29.69
CA ASP A 74 10.94 14.13 31.02
C ASP A 74 10.78 15.51 31.69
N ILE A 75 9.54 15.95 31.88
CA ILE A 75 9.22 16.93 32.92
C ILE A 75 8.01 16.40 33.70
N ASP A 76 8.31 15.73 34.81
CA ASP A 76 7.49 15.75 36.02
C ASP A 76 7.22 17.21 36.39
N GLU A 77 5.98 17.65 36.31
CA GLU A 77 5.53 18.81 37.08
C GLU A 77 4.25 18.43 37.84
N LYS A 78 4.47 18.13 39.12
CA LYS A 78 3.46 18.13 40.17
C LYS A 78 2.77 19.50 40.22
N GLY A 79 1.45 19.51 40.43
CA GLY A 79 0.84 20.52 41.30
C GLY A 79 -0.39 21.27 40.79
N SER A 80 -1.41 21.25 41.65
CA SER A 80 -2.47 22.26 41.85
C SER A 80 -3.78 22.18 41.03
N THR A 81 -4.75 21.49 41.65
CA THR A 81 -6.19 21.83 41.80
C THR A 81 -6.49 23.33 42.04
N PRO A 82 -7.76 23.83 42.12
CA PRO A 82 -9.10 23.33 41.71
C PRO A 82 -10.03 24.42 41.08
N ASP A 83 -11.31 24.11 40.83
CA ASP A 83 -12.47 25.00 41.10
C ASP A 83 -13.46 24.23 41.99
#